data_AF-M4EM95-F1
#
_entry.id   AF-M4EM95-F1
#
_cell.length_a   1.000
_cell.length_b   1.000
_cell.length_c   1.000
_cell.angle_alpha   90.00
_cell.angle_beta   90.00
_cell.angle_gamma   90.00
#
_symmetry.space_group_name_H-M   'P 1'
#
loop_
_entity.id
_entity.type
_entity.pdbx_description
1 polymer ?
#
loop_
_entity_poly.entity_id
_entity_poly.type
_entity_poly.pdbx_seq_one_letter_code
_entity_poly.pdbx_strand_id
1 'polypeptide(L)' 'MNMNQVSEYVETDPIGRYGRFAEVLGRGAMKTVYKAIDEMLGIEVAWSQVKLKEVLRSSVDLQRLYSEVHLLSR' A
#
# COMPACT_ATOMS: atom_id res chain seq x y z
N MET A 1 21.81 8.69 -4.60
CA MET A 1 20.62 8.47 -3.75
C MET A 1 20.94 9.08 -2.39
N ASN A 2 20.13 10.03 -1.93
CA ASN A 2 20.43 10.80 -0.72
C ASN A 2 20.04 9.94 0.51
N MET A 3 21.01 9.54 1.32
CA MET A 3 20.84 8.63 2.48
C MET A 3 19.85 9.14 3.54
N ASN A 4 19.41 10.39 3.46
CA ASN A 4 18.47 10.99 4.41
C ASN A 4 16.99 10.68 4.13
N GLN A 5 16.60 10.29 2.91
CA GLN A 5 15.16 10.05 2.61
C GLN A 5 14.66 8.67 3.04
N VAL A 6 15.52 7.64 3.00
CA VAL A 6 15.15 6.28 3.46
C VAL A 6 14.77 6.27 4.95
N SER A 7 15.29 7.23 5.73
CA SER A 7 14.98 7.35 7.17
C SER A 7 13.57 7.86 7.48
N GLU A 8 12.82 8.34 6.47
CA GLU A 8 11.45 8.83 6.62
C GLU A 8 10.39 7.76 6.30
N TYR A 9 10.76 6.72 5.54
CA TYR A 9 9.83 5.64 5.22
C TYR A 9 9.61 4.74 6.44
N VAL A 10 8.35 4.51 6.76
CA VAL A 10 7.95 3.57 7.82
C VAL A 10 7.75 2.15 7.29
N GLU A 11 7.65 1.99 5.97
CA GLU A 11 7.53 0.72 5.28
C GLU A 11 8.00 0.87 3.82
N THR A 12 8.61 -0.17 3.28
CA THR A 12 8.97 -0.27 1.86
C THR A 12 8.36 -1.54 1.28
N ASP A 13 8.10 -1.55 -0.02
CA ASP A 13 7.71 -2.79 -0.69
C ASP A 13 8.89 -3.79 -0.77
N PRO A 14 8.64 -5.08 -1.06
CA PRO A 14 9.68 -6.12 -1.00
C PRO A 14 10.88 -5.91 -1.94
N ILE A 15 10.72 -5.12 -3.00
CA ILE A 15 11.81 -4.79 -3.95
C ILE A 15 12.37 -3.38 -3.75
N GLY A 16 11.85 -2.62 -2.78
CA GLY A 16 12.34 -1.28 -2.43
C GLY A 16 12.08 -0.20 -3.47
N ARG A 17 11.10 -0.36 -4.36
CA ARG A 17 10.68 0.67 -5.32
C ARG A 17 9.78 1.71 -4.68
N TYR A 18 8.93 1.29 -3.75
CA TYR A 18 7.92 2.13 -3.12
C TYR A 18 8.25 2.34 -1.65
N GLY A 19 8.32 3.60 -1.23
CA GLY A 19 8.48 4.01 0.17
C GLY A 19 7.19 4.62 0.70
N ARG A 20 6.68 4.10 1.81
CA ARG A 20 5.46 4.61 2.48
C ARG A 20 5.82 5.49 3.67
N PHE A 21 5.16 6.63 3.78
CA PHE A 21 5.26 7.53 4.93
C PHE A 21 4.20 7.20 6.01
N ALA A 22 4.38 7.77 7.20
CA ALA A 22 3.39 7.65 8.28
C ALA A 22 2.10 8.46 8.02
N GLU A 23 2.15 9.40 7.07
CA GLU A 23 1.04 10.30 6.75
C GLU A 23 -0.15 9.54 6.14
N VAL A 24 -1.33 9.76 6.72
CA VAL A 24 -2.60 9.15 6.27
C VAL A 24 -3.35 10.13 5.38
N LEU A 25 -3.63 9.72 4.15
CA LEU A 25 -4.44 10.47 3.19
C LEU A 25 -5.94 10.20 3.35
N GLY A 26 -6.31 9.03 3.88
CA GLY A 26 -7.71 8.69 4.12
C GLY A 26 -7.92 7.38 4.89
N ARG A 27 -9.04 7.27 5.61
CA ARG A 27 -9.45 6.07 6.33
C ARG A 27 -10.85 5.66 5.91
N GLY A 28 -10.99 4.42 5.45
CA GLY A 28 -12.27 3.77 5.23
C GLY A 28 -12.46 2.58 6.18
N ALA A 29 -13.61 1.91 6.06
CA ALA A 29 -13.91 0.73 6.89
C ALA A 29 -12.86 -0.38 6.73
N MET A 30 -12.44 -0.69 5.50
CA MET A 30 -11.57 -1.83 5.20
C MET A 30 -10.09 -1.45 4.99
N LYS A 31 -9.82 -0.18 4.65
CA LYS A 31 -8.49 0.27 4.24
C LYS A 31 -8.09 1.61 4.83
N THR A 32 -6.80 1.79 5.05
CA THR A 32 -6.17 3.09 5.31
C THR A 32 -5.24 3.40 4.16
N VAL A 33 -5.37 4.61 3.60
CA VAL A 33 -4.56 5.10 2.48
C VAL A 33 -3.50 6.04 3.05
N TYR A 34 -2.24 5.81 2.72
CA TYR A 34 -1.09 6.58 3.16
C TYR A 34 -0.40 7.27 1.98
N LYS A 35 0.35 8.32 2.29
CA LYS A 35 1.26 8.94 1.35
C LYS A 35 2.44 8.00 1.08
N ALA A 36 2.86 7.90 -0.18
CA ALA A 36 4.02 7.12 -0.59
C ALA A 36 4.69 7.74 -1.82
N ILE A 37 5.86 7.23 -2.18
CA ILE A 37 6.63 7.62 -3.36
C ILE A 37 6.97 6.38 -4.19
N ASP A 38 6.94 6.50 -5.52
CA ASP A 38 7.63 5.60 -6.44
C ASP A 38 9.04 6.16 -6.66
N GLU A 39 10.06 5.57 -6.04
CA GLU A 39 11.44 6.08 -6.10
C GLU A 39 12.04 6.00 -7.51
N MET A 40 11.55 5.06 -8.34
CA MET A 40 12.05 4.89 -9.69
C MET A 40 11.55 5.99 -10.62
N LEU A 41 10.29 6.39 -10.46
CA LEU A 41 9.66 7.43 -11.28
C LEU A 41 9.75 8.83 -10.64
N GLY A 42 10.04 8.92 -9.35
CA GLY A 42 10.10 10.16 -8.59
C GLY A 42 8.73 10.82 -8.39
N ILE A 43 7.65 10.04 -8.36
CA ILE A 43 6.27 10.54 -8.25
C ILE A 43 5.62 10.12 -6.95
N GLU A 44 4.75 10.99 -6.41
CA GLU A 44 3.91 10.65 -5.27
C GLU A 44 2.83 9.65 -5.69
N VAL A 45 2.59 8.66 -4.83
CA VAL A 45 1.58 7.61 -5.01
C VAL A 45 0.79 7.38 -3.73
N ALA A 46 -0.36 6.74 -3.85
CA ALA A 46 -1.20 6.36 -2.72
C ALA A 46 -0.95 4.89 -2.32
N TRP A 47 -0.56 4.64 -1.07
CA TRP A 47 -0.38 3.29 -0.53
C TRP A 47 -1.61 2.85 0.25
N SER A 48 -2.35 1.85 -0.25
CA SER A 48 -3.54 1.31 0.40
C SER A 48 -3.21 0.10 1.27
N GLN A 49 -3.31 0.24 2.59
CA GLN A 49 -3.18 -0.87 3.55
C GLN A 49 -4.56 -1.42 3.91
N VAL A 50 -4.79 -2.71 3.63
CA VAL A 50 -6.07 -3.39 3.87
C VAL A 50 -5.99 -4.27 5.12
N LYS A 51 -7.00 -4.22 5.99
CA LYS A 51 -7.08 -5.07 7.18
C LYS A 51 -7.59 -6.46 6.83
N LEU A 52 -6.67 -7.38 6.59
CA LEU A 52 -6.99 -8.73 6.14
C LEU A 52 -7.84 -9.55 7.15
N LYS A 53 -7.70 -9.30 8.46
CA LYS A 53 -8.51 -9.98 9.51
C LYS A 53 -10.02 -9.73 9.39
N GLU A 54 -10.43 -8.60 8.83
CA GLU A 54 -11.85 -8.29 8.60
C GLU A 54 -12.36 -8.88 7.28
N VAL A 55 -11.46 -9.05 6.32
CA VAL A 55 -11.77 -9.58 4.98
C VAL A 55 -11.82 -11.11 5.01
N LEU A 56 -10.91 -11.81 5.68
CA LEU A 56 -10.83 -13.28 5.64
C LEU A 56 -11.76 -13.99 6.63
N ARG A 57 -13.04 -13.62 6.65
CA ARG A 57 -14.05 -14.37 7.42
C ARG A 57 -14.50 -15.64 6.70
N SER A 58 -14.21 -15.77 5.41
CA SER A 58 -14.46 -16.96 4.61
C SER A 58 -13.46 -17.10 3.45
N SER A 59 -13.39 -18.30 2.86
CA SER A 59 -12.62 -18.55 1.62
C SER A 59 -13.14 -17.77 0.42
N VAL A 60 -14.42 -17.37 0.40
CA VAL A 60 -15.02 -16.55 -0.66
C VAL A 60 -14.50 -15.12 -0.64
N ASP A 61 -14.30 -14.56 0.55
CA ASP A 61 -13.82 -13.18 0.69
C ASP A 61 -12.34 -13.05 0.27
N LEU A 62 -11.54 -14.10 0.49
CA LEU A 62 -10.18 -14.21 -0.05
C LEU A 62 -10.19 -14.16 -1.59
N GLN A 63 -11.10 -14.90 -2.23
CA GLN A 63 -11.23 -14.92 -3.69
C GLN A 63 -11.64 -13.55 -4.25
N ARG A 64 -12.52 -12.83 -3.55
CA ARG A 64 -12.91 -11.46 -3.93
C ARG A 64 -11.73 -10.51 -3.86
N LEU A 65 -10.94 -10.58 -2.77
CA LEU A 65 -9.74 -9.76 -2.60
C LEU A 65 -8.72 -10.01 -3.73
N TYR A 66 -8.45 -11.27 -4.05
CA TYR A 66 -7.55 -11.61 -5.17
C TYR A 66 -8.08 -11.11 -6.51
N SER A 67 -9.39 -11.22 -6.74
CA SER A 67 -10.03 -10.74 -7.96
C SER A 67 -9.88 -9.21 -8.09
N GLU A 68 -10.07 -8.48 -7.01
CA GLU A 68 -9.94 -7.01 -7.00
C GLU A 68 -8.48 -6.58 -7.27
N VAL A 69 -7.50 -7.22 -6.62
CA VAL A 69 -6.08 -6.98 -6.91
C VAL A 69 -5.75 -7.27 -8.37
N HIS A 70 -6.24 -8.38 -8.92
CA HIS A 70 -6.02 -8.75 -10.31
C HIS A 70 -6.64 -7.75 -11.30
N LEU A 71 -7.84 -7.24 -11.01
CA LEU A 71 -8.51 -6.22 -11.84
C LEU A 71 -7.72 -4.89 -11.86
N LEU A 72 -7.14 -4.51 -10.72
CA LEU A 72 -6.36 -3.27 -10.60
C LEU A 72 -4.96 -3.35 -11.23
N SER A 73 -4.48 -4.55 -11.55
CA SER A 73 -3.18 -4.78 -12.17
C SER A 73 -3.17 -4.77 -13.71
N ARG A 74 -4.26 -4.30 -14.35
CA ARG A 74 -4.37 -4.17 -15.82
C ARG A 74 -4.00 -2.79 -16.33
#